data_AF-A0A7L0XGT4-F1
#
_entry.id   AF-A0A7L0XGT4-F1
#
_cell.length_a   1.000
_cell.length_b   1.000
_cell.length_c   1.000
_cell.angle_alpha   90.00
_cell.angle_beta   90.00
_cell.angle_gamma   90.00
#
_symmetry.space_group_name_H-M   'P 1'
#
loop_
_entity.id
_entity.type
_entity.pdbx_description
1 polymer ?
#
loop_
_entity_poly.entity_id
_entity_poly.type
_entity_poly.pdbx_seq_one_letter_code
_entity_poly.pdbx_strand_id
1 'polypeptide(L)'
;GSSPELSKADELLCAEVALRLHVPKATVVMCVRATARVFEWALSSGQNLDFVFKGIGVLLCRGTRVAMRFFEDLAREVAQSENLADGLLQV
;
A
#
# COMPACT_ATOMS: atom_id res chain seq x y z
N GLY A 1 8.60 17.46 10.50
CA GLY A 1 9.03 16.16 11.05
C GLY A 1 9.92 15.48 10.03
N SER A 2 11.03 14.90 10.45
CA SER A 2 11.88 14.06 9.60
C SER A 2 11.05 12.91 9.05
N SER A 3 10.99 12.77 7.73
CA SER A 3 10.40 11.56 7.12
C SER A 3 11.25 10.36 7.58
N PRO A 4 10.64 9.26 8.05
CA PRO A 4 11.40 8.10 8.48
C PRO A 4 12.28 7.60 7.34
N GLU A 5 13.54 7.29 7.66
CA GLU A 5 14.43 6.63 6.70
C GLU A 5 13.88 5.23 6.40
N LEU A 6 13.98 4.81 5.14
CA LEU A 6 13.50 3.48 4.73
C LEU A 6 14.36 2.42 5.41
N SER A 7 13.75 1.31 5.82
CA SER A 7 14.52 0.19 6.32
C SER A 7 15.36 -0.41 5.19
N LYS A 8 16.40 -1.17 5.55
CA LYS A 8 17.21 -1.91 4.57
C LYS A 8 16.37 -2.87 3.72
N ALA A 9 15.30 -3.43 4.27
CA ALA A 9 14.36 -4.29 3.54
C ALA A 9 13.55 -3.48 2.51
N ASP A 10 13.04 -2.30 2.90
CA ASP A 10 12.28 -1.44 2.00
C ASP A 10 13.16 -0.90 0.85
N GLU A 11 14.44 -0.64 1.14
CA GLU A 11 15.41 -0.26 0.11
C GLU A 11 15.63 -1.34 -0.94
N LEU A 12 15.71 -2.61 -0.52
CA LEU A 12 15.83 -3.75 -1.45
C LEU A 12 14.56 -3.91 -2.28
N LEU A 13 13.38 -3.79 -1.66
CA LEU A 13 12.10 -3.82 -2.35
C LEU A 13 12.00 -2.69 -3.40
N CYS A 14 12.38 -1.47 -3.03
CA CYS A 14 12.38 -0.33 -3.96
C CYS A 14 13.36 -0.54 -5.12
N ALA A 15 14.51 -1.18 -4.88
CA ALA A 15 15.47 -1.51 -5.93
C ALA A 15 14.91 -2.58 -6.89
N GLU A 16 14.22 -3.60 -6.38
CA GLU A 16 13.56 -4.61 -7.20
C GLU A 16 12.48 -3.98 -8.09
N VAL A 17 11.60 -3.15 -7.50
CA VAL A 17 10.54 -2.45 -8.24
C VAL A 17 11.14 -1.53 -9.31
N ALA A 18 12.19 -0.78 -8.97
CA ALA A 18 12.91 0.10 -9.90
C ALA A 18 13.45 -0.69 -11.11
N LEU A 19 14.06 -1.85 -10.86
CA LEU A 19 14.56 -2.74 -11.90
C LEU A 19 13.41 -3.24 -12.80
N ARG A 20 12.31 -3.73 -12.22
CA ARG A 20 11.16 -4.26 -12.97
C ARG A 20 10.48 -3.19 -13.81
N LEU A 21 10.38 -1.97 -13.30
CA LEU A 21 9.75 -0.83 -13.97
C LEU A 21 10.69 -0.04 -14.89
N HIS A 22 11.99 -0.38 -14.92
CA HIS A 22 13.01 0.35 -15.68
C HIS A 22 13.05 1.85 -15.36
N VAL A 23 12.93 2.19 -14.06
CA VAL A 23 12.98 3.57 -13.56
C VAL A 23 14.06 3.70 -12.48
N PRO A 24 14.56 4.91 -12.20
CA PRO A 24 15.50 5.11 -11.10
C PRO A 24 14.90 4.73 -9.74
N LYS A 25 15.68 4.09 -8.86
CA LYS A 25 15.27 3.79 -7.46
C LYS A 25 14.78 5.05 -6.74
N ALA A 26 15.44 6.18 -6.97
CA ALA A 26 15.04 7.47 -6.40
C ALA A 26 13.61 7.87 -6.79
N THR A 27 13.18 7.57 -8.01
CA THR A 27 11.80 7.82 -8.47
C THR A 27 10.81 6.94 -7.72
N VAL A 28 11.11 5.64 -7.55
CA VAL A 28 10.25 4.72 -6.78
C VAL A 28 10.11 5.20 -5.34
N VAL A 29 11.23 5.52 -4.68
CA VAL A 29 11.24 6.03 -3.30
C VAL A 29 10.44 7.33 -3.18
N MET A 30 10.59 8.24 -4.15
CA MET A 30 9.81 9.48 -4.19
C MET A 30 8.31 9.20 -4.28
N CYS A 31 7.89 8.31 -5.17
CA CYS A 31 6.47 7.95 -5.34
C CYS A 31 5.88 7.33 -4.06
N VAL A 32 6.60 6.43 -3.41
CA VAL A 32 6.18 5.83 -2.13
C VAL A 32 6.01 6.92 -1.05
N ARG A 33 7.00 7.80 -0.90
CA ARG A 33 6.94 8.91 0.07
C ARG A 33 5.82 9.89 -0.23
N ALA A 34 5.61 10.25 -1.50
CA ALA A 34 4.55 11.17 -1.90
C ALA A 34 3.17 10.56 -1.60
N THR A 35 2.97 9.28 -1.90
CA THR A 35 1.72 8.57 -1.63
C THR A 35 1.44 8.48 -0.12
N ALA A 36 2.46 8.13 0.67
CA ALA A 36 2.32 8.08 2.13
C ALA A 36 1.92 9.43 2.73
N ARG A 37 2.49 10.54 2.23
CA ARG A 37 2.11 11.90 2.65
C ARG A 37 0.66 12.25 2.30
N VAL A 38 0.18 11.81 1.14
CA VAL A 38 -1.24 11.97 0.76
C VAL A 38 -2.13 11.24 1.76
N PHE A 39 -1.76 10.03 2.17
CA PHE A 39 -2.51 9.28 3.18
C PHE A 39 -2.48 9.97 4.55
N GLU A 40 -1.31 10.39 5.01
CA GLU A 40 -1.15 11.13 6.27
C GLU A 40 -2.03 12.41 6.30
N TRP A 41 -1.99 13.19 5.22
CA TRP A 41 -2.83 14.38 5.07
C TRP A 41 -4.32 14.04 5.08
N ALA A 42 -4.74 13.04 4.29
CA ALA A 42 -6.15 12.68 4.18
C ALA A 42 -6.71 12.21 5.53
N LEU A 43 -5.96 11.40 6.27
CA LEU A 43 -6.36 10.88 7.58
C LEU A 43 -6.41 11.99 8.64
N SER A 44 -5.39 12.84 8.70
CA SER A 44 -5.34 13.94 9.69
C SER A 44 -6.40 15.01 9.43
N SER A 45 -6.77 15.22 8.17
CA SER A 45 -7.74 16.25 7.75
C SER A 45 -9.16 15.70 7.58
N GLY A 46 -9.39 14.43 7.92
CA GLY A 46 -10.69 13.75 7.75
C GLY A 46 -11.21 13.75 6.30
N GLN A 47 -10.31 13.78 5.33
CA GLN A 47 -10.66 13.80 3.91
C GLN A 47 -11.01 12.40 3.42
N ASN A 48 -11.89 12.35 2.42
CA ASN A 48 -12.20 11.11 1.75
C ASN A 48 -11.16 10.84 0.66
N LEU A 49 -10.60 9.63 0.64
CA LEU A 49 -9.63 9.19 -0.36
C LEU A 49 -9.97 7.77 -0.78
N ASP A 50 -9.92 7.52 -2.09
CA ASP A 50 -9.96 6.18 -2.67
C ASP A 50 -8.65 5.93 -3.38
N PHE A 51 -7.93 4.89 -2.94
CA PHE A 51 -6.67 4.49 -3.54
C PHE A 51 -6.78 3.07 -4.10
N VAL A 52 -6.56 2.91 -5.39
CA VAL A 52 -6.68 1.63 -6.08
C VAL A 52 -5.33 0.92 -6.12
N PHE A 53 -5.23 -0.21 -5.44
CA PHE A 53 -4.15 -1.16 -5.60
C PHE A 53 -4.50 -2.10 -6.76
N LYS A 54 -3.83 -1.91 -7.91
CA LYS A 54 -4.07 -2.71 -9.11
C LYS A 54 -3.92 -4.20 -8.82
N GLY A 55 -4.95 -4.99 -9.14
CA GLY A 55 -4.99 -6.43 -8.90
C GLY A 55 -5.29 -6.83 -7.46
N ILE A 56 -5.44 -5.88 -6.53
CA ILE A 56 -5.70 -6.17 -5.11
C ILE A 56 -7.07 -5.65 -4.70
N GLY A 57 -7.32 -4.35 -4.86
CA GLY A 57 -8.56 -3.74 -4.41
C GLY A 57 -8.45 -2.23 -4.23
N VAL A 58 -9.34 -1.68 -3.41
CA VAL A 58 -9.46 -0.25 -3.12
C VAL A 58 -9.36 0.00 -1.63
N LEU A 59 -8.39 0.83 -1.24
CA LEU A 59 -8.29 1.40 0.09
C LEU A 59 -9.19 2.63 0.16
N LEU A 60 -10.15 2.60 1.08
CA LEU A 60 -11.10 3.67 1.33
C LEU A 60 -10.74 4.36 2.64
N CYS A 61 -10.43 5.65 2.57
CA CYS A 61 -10.41 6.54 3.72
C CYS A 61 -11.70 7.36 3.72
N ARG A 62 -12.46 7.31 4.82
CA ARG A 62 -13.68 8.08 5.02
C ARG A 62 -13.63 8.76 6.38
N GLY A 63 -13.39 10.06 6.42
CA GLY A 63 -13.06 10.75 7.66
C GLY A 63 -11.81 10.13 8.28
N THR A 64 -11.93 9.63 9.52
CA THR A 64 -10.85 8.93 10.23
C THR A 64 -10.91 7.41 10.08
N ARG A 65 -11.87 6.86 9.33
CA ARG A 65 -12.03 5.43 9.13
C ARG A 65 -11.29 4.97 7.89
N VAL A 66 -10.56 3.87 8.02
CA VAL A 66 -9.84 3.20 6.93
C VAL A 66 -10.42 1.81 6.73
N ALA A 67 -10.74 1.46 5.48
CA ALA A 67 -11.22 0.13 5.11
C ALA A 67 -10.60 -0.31 3.79
N MET A 68 -10.29 -1.61 3.67
CA MET A 68 -9.87 -2.21 2.41
C MET A 68 -11.05 -2.98 1.78
N ARG A 69 -11.31 -2.77 0.49
CA ARG A 69 -12.22 -3.60 -0.30
C ARG A 69 -11.41 -4.34 -1.37
N PHE A 70 -11.37 -5.66 -1.27
CA PHE A 70 -10.65 -6.50 -2.23
C PHE A 70 -11.46 -6.72 -3.50
N PHE A 71 -10.78 -6.89 -4.63
CA PHE A 71 -11.42 -7.39 -5.84
C PHE A 71 -11.81 -8.86 -5.67
N GLU A 72 -12.92 -9.27 -6.30
CA GLU A 72 -13.48 -10.61 -6.16
C GLU A 72 -12.46 -11.69 -6.54
N ASP A 73 -11.68 -11.46 -7.60
CA ASP A 73 -10.70 -12.44 -8.08
C ASP A 73 -9.63 -12.72 -7.04
N LEU A 74 -9.05 -11.67 -6.43
CA LEU A 74 -8.10 -11.86 -5.33
C LEU A 74 -8.77 -12.52 -4.12
N ALA A 75 -9.98 -12.08 -3.75
CA ALA A 75 -10.70 -12.67 -2.62
C ALA A 75 -10.97 -14.17 -2.83
N ARG A 76 -11.28 -14.58 -4.07
CA ARG A 76 -11.51 -15.97 -4.47
C ARG A 76 -10.22 -16.79 -4.44
N GLU A 77 -9.13 -16.28 -5.01
CA GLU A 77 -7.81 -16.92 -4.98
C GLU A 77 -7.36 -17.17 -3.54
N VAL A 78 -7.54 -16.17 -2.67
CA VAL A 78 -7.18 -16.28 -1.26
C VAL A 78 -8.11 -17.28 -0.55
N ALA A 79 -9.42 -17.24 -0.77
CA ALA A 79 -10.38 -18.19 -0.19
C ALA A 79 -10.11 -19.66 -0.58
N GLN A 80 -9.44 -19.90 -1.70
CA GLN A 80 -9.06 -21.23 -2.19
C GLN A 80 -7.66 -21.66 -1.72
N SER A 81 -6.91 -20.79 -1.05
CA SER A 81 -5.57 -21.08 -0.52
C SER A 81 -5.65 -21.68 0.89
N GLU A 82 -4.93 -22.77 1.13
CA GLU A 82 -4.90 -23.46 2.45
C GLU A 82 -4.20 -22.63 3.57
N ASN A 83 -3.53 -21.52 3.23
CA ASN A 83 -2.74 -20.69 4.16
C ASN A 83 -3.52 -19.50 4.79
N LEU A 84 -4.85 -19.53 4.74
CA LEU A 84 -5.74 -18.40 5.03
C LEU A 84 -5.67 -17.77 6.44
N ALA A 85 -5.25 -18.50 7.47
CA ALA A 85 -5.48 -18.05 8.84
C ALA A 85 -4.48 -17.00 9.36
N ASP A 86 -3.20 -17.10 9.00
CA ASP A 86 -2.16 -16.35 9.73
C ASP A 86 -1.85 -14.96 9.17
N GLY A 87 -2.11 -14.72 7.88
CA GLY A 87 -1.70 -13.50 7.18
C GLY A 87 -2.74 -12.37 7.12
N LEU A 88 -4.03 -12.69 7.22
CA LEU A 88 -5.12 -11.72 7.09
C LEU A 88 -5.80 -11.34 8.41
N LEU A 89 -5.52 -12.07 9.50
CA LEU A 89 -6.11 -11.83 10.82
C LEU A 89 -5.20 -11.02 11.76
N GLN A 90 -3.99 -10.65 11.34
CA GLN A 90 -3.14 -9.76 12.13
C GLN A 90 -3.56 -8.29 11.87
N VAL A 91 -4.55 -7.86 12.66
CA VAL A 91 -4.93 -6.45 12.86
C VAL A 91 -4.19 -5.90 14.07
#